data_AF-A0AAE4JGK1-F1
#
_entry.id   AF-A0AAE4JGK1-F1
#
_cell.length_a   1.000
_cell.length_b   1.000
_cell.length_c   1.000
_cell.angle_alpha   90.00
_cell.angle_beta   90.00
_cell.angle_gamma   90.00
#
_symmetry.space_group_name_H-M   'P 1'
#
loop_
_entity.id
_entity.type
_entity.pdbx_description
1 polymer ?
#
loop_
_entity_poly.entity_id
_entity_poly.type
_entity_poly.pdbx_seq_one_letter_code
_entity_poly.pdbx_strand_id
1 'polypeptide(L)'
;MTSSSNGSSAPTTGPDPAKKSRDPTVGIDRDLYDRLKGAVLLMRGRGDGRYTVTRAVGEAVEALITRIETEYNNGEPVQPDHSPLPPGAPPGRTA
;
A
#
# COMPACT_ATOMS: atom_id res chain seq x y z
N MET A 1 42.38 -35.01 -28.91
CA MET A 1 42.54 -33.79 -28.12
C MET A 1 41.16 -33.30 -27.74
N THR A 2 40.90 -33.30 -26.43
CA THR A 2 39.63 -33.02 -25.77
C THR A 2 39.37 -31.51 -25.69
N SER A 3 38.10 -31.09 -25.73
CA SER A 3 37.45 -30.30 -24.67
C SER A 3 36.08 -29.78 -25.11
N SER A 4 35.04 -30.33 -24.50
CA SER A 4 33.73 -29.70 -24.32
C SER A 4 33.79 -28.69 -23.16
N SER A 5 33.13 -27.55 -23.30
CA SER A 5 32.70 -26.67 -22.19
C SER A 5 31.53 -25.84 -22.74
N ASN A 6 30.27 -26.19 -22.54
CA ASN A 6 29.48 -26.20 -21.30
C ASN A 6 29.45 -24.84 -20.56
N GLY A 7 28.32 -24.14 -20.75
CA GLY A 7 27.57 -23.32 -19.78
C GLY A 7 28.31 -22.40 -18.81
N SER A 8 28.16 -21.09 -18.99
CA SER A 8 28.37 -20.02 -17.99
C SER A 8 27.77 -18.73 -18.54
N SER A 9 26.92 -17.94 -17.89
CA SER A 9 26.27 -18.04 -16.59
C SER A 9 25.03 -17.13 -16.71
N ALA A 10 23.83 -17.70 -16.67
CA ALA A 10 22.65 -16.90 -16.37
C ALA A 10 22.82 -16.37 -14.93
N PRO A 11 22.55 -15.09 -14.62
CA PRO A 11 22.50 -14.68 -13.23
C PRO A 11 21.36 -15.44 -12.57
N THR A 12 21.75 -16.35 -11.67
CA THR A 12 20.87 -17.06 -10.75
C THR A 12 19.91 -16.06 -10.14
N THR A 13 18.63 -16.19 -10.49
CA THR A 13 17.50 -15.76 -9.67
C THR A 13 17.69 -16.40 -8.31
N GLY A 14 18.40 -15.71 -7.42
CA GLY A 14 18.38 -16.04 -6.00
C GLY A 14 16.92 -15.94 -5.54
N PRO A 15 16.43 -16.90 -4.75
CA PRO A 15 15.09 -16.78 -4.18
C PRO A 15 15.04 -15.50 -3.36
N ASP A 16 14.31 -14.50 -3.86
CA ASP A 16 13.91 -13.30 -3.13
C ASP A 16 13.30 -13.78 -1.81
N PRO A 17 13.87 -13.43 -0.64
CA PRO A 17 13.48 -14.00 0.63
C PRO A 17 12.02 -13.65 0.88
N ALA A 18 11.15 -14.63 0.64
CA ALA A 18 9.76 -14.72 1.08
C ALA A 18 9.19 -13.35 1.48
N LYS A 19 8.71 -12.58 0.50
CA LYS A 19 7.78 -11.48 0.77
C LYS A 19 6.56 -12.09 1.45
N LYS A 20 6.62 -12.23 2.78
CA LYS A 20 5.43 -12.25 3.62
C LYS A 20 4.67 -11.00 3.19
N SER A 21 3.55 -11.20 2.50
CA SER A 21 2.56 -10.16 2.29
C SER A 21 2.18 -9.68 3.69
N ARG A 22 2.89 -8.68 4.21
CA ARG A 22 2.46 -7.95 5.38
C ARG A 22 1.31 -7.13 4.85
N ASP A 23 0.11 -7.39 5.36
CA ASP A 23 -1.01 -6.50 5.12
C ASP A 23 -0.53 -5.06 5.38
N PRO A 24 -0.71 -4.14 4.41
CA PRO A 24 -0.18 -2.79 4.53
C PRO A 24 -0.80 -2.12 5.77
N THR A 25 0.06 -1.68 6.68
CA THR A 25 -0.36 -0.99 7.91
C THR A 25 -0.24 0.51 7.74
N VAL A 26 -1.28 1.24 8.15
CA VAL A 26 -1.29 2.71 8.16
C VAL A 26 -1.39 3.24 9.59
N GLY A 27 -0.67 4.33 9.87
CA GLY A 27 -0.82 5.04 11.14
C GLY A 27 -2.08 5.88 11.13
N ILE A 28 -2.90 5.78 12.19
CA ILE A 28 -4.14 6.54 12.35
C ILE A 28 -4.08 7.20 13.74
N ASP A 29 -4.58 8.43 13.82
CA ASP A 29 -4.75 9.12 15.09
C ASP A 29 -5.64 8.31 16.06
N ARG A 30 -5.29 8.34 17.36
CA ARG A 30 -5.98 7.55 18.40
C ARG A 30 -7.46 7.92 18.50
N ASP A 31 -7.78 9.22 18.49
CA ASP A 31 -9.16 9.68 18.66
C ASP A 31 -10.01 9.30 17.45
N LEU A 32 -9.41 9.34 16.25
CA LEU A 32 -10.06 8.89 15.02
C LEU A 32 -10.34 7.39 15.06
N TYR A 33 -9.38 6.59 15.54
CA TYR A 33 -9.56 5.15 15.71
C TYR A 33 -10.69 4.81 16.70
N ASP A 34 -10.74 5.51 17.84
CA ASP A 34 -11.77 5.26 18.86
C ASP A 34 -13.17 5.63 18.37
N ARG A 35 -13.31 6.73 17.62
CA ARG A 35 -14.57 7.11 16.95
C ARG A 35 -14.99 6.08 15.91
N LEU A 36 -14.05 5.62 15.08
CA LEU A 36 -14.30 4.58 14.07
C LEU A 36 -14.80 3.29 14.71
N LYS A 37 -14.16 2.87 15.82
CA LYS A 37 -14.57 1.69 16.58
C LYS A 37 -16.00 1.83 17.12
N GLY A 38 -16.35 3.01 17.65
CA GLY A 38 -17.71 3.31 18.08
C GLY A 38 -18.74 3.19 16.95
N ALA A 39 -18.43 3.75 15.77
CA ALA A 39 -19.29 3.65 14.59
C ALA A 39 -19.50 2.20 14.12
N VAL A 40 -18.43 1.38 14.10
CA VAL A 40 -18.52 -0.05 13.75
C VAL A 40 -19.40 -0.82 14.73
N LEU A 41 -19.32 -0.52 16.04
CA LEU A 41 -20.19 -1.16 17.03
C LEU A 41 -21.67 -0.84 16.80
N LEU A 42 -21.99 0.40 16.44
CA LEU A 42 -23.35 0.80 16.08
C LEU A 42 -23.84 0.08 14.82
N MET A 43 -23.00 -0.07 13.80
CA MET A 43 -23.35 -0.78 12.56
C MET A 43 -23.56 -2.29 12.79
N ARG A 44 -22.75 -2.90 13.66
CA ARG A 44 -22.95 -4.29 14.09
C ARG A 44 -24.30 -4.49 14.77
N GLY A 45 -24.69 -3.57 15.64
CA GLY A 45 -25.98 -3.62 16.32
C GLY A 45 -27.18 -3.43 15.40
N ARG A 46 -26.99 -2.82 14.21
CA ARG A 46 -28.06 -2.45 13.29
C ARG A 46 -28.37 -3.48 12.20
N GLY A 47 -27.44 -4.39 11.88
CA GLY A 47 -27.75 -5.41 10.87
C GLY A 47 -26.58 -6.15 10.25
N ASP A 48 -25.34 -5.66 10.38
CA ASP A 48 -24.16 -6.39 9.88
C ASP A 48 -23.23 -6.78 11.03
N GLY A 49 -23.57 -7.88 11.69
CA GLY A 49 -22.78 -8.44 12.80
C GLY A 49 -21.34 -8.81 12.44
N ARG A 50 -21.00 -8.85 11.13
CA ARG A 50 -19.65 -9.14 10.64
C ARG A 50 -18.89 -7.89 10.21
N TYR A 51 -19.48 -6.70 10.30
CA TYR A 51 -18.81 -5.46 9.93
C TYR A 51 -17.58 -5.22 10.84
N THR A 52 -16.40 -4.94 10.29
CA THR A 52 -15.15 -4.81 11.07
C THR A 52 -14.52 -3.45 10.85
N VAL A 53 -13.61 -3.05 11.75
CA VAL A 53 -12.78 -1.85 11.58
C VAL A 53 -11.98 -1.95 10.28
N THR A 54 -11.37 -3.10 10.00
CA THR A 54 -10.61 -3.32 8.76
C THR A 54 -11.47 -3.10 7.51
N ARG A 55 -12.70 -3.63 7.49
CA ARG A 55 -13.64 -3.40 6.39
C ARG A 55 -14.01 -1.93 6.26
N ALA A 56 -14.30 -1.26 7.37
CA ALA A 56 -14.63 0.15 7.39
C ALA A 56 -13.48 1.03 6.85
N VAL A 57 -12.23 0.71 7.21
CA VAL A 57 -11.05 1.39 6.67
C VAL A 57 -10.89 1.12 5.18
N GLY A 58 -11.07 -0.13 4.73
CA GLY A 58 -11.01 -0.48 3.31
C GLY A 58 -12.01 0.32 2.47
N GLU A 59 -13.28 0.31 2.87
CA GLU A 59 -14.35 1.07 2.20
C GLU A 59 -14.08 2.58 2.22
N ALA A 60 -13.55 3.12 3.33
CA ALA A 60 -13.21 4.55 3.42
C ALA A 60 -12.04 4.94 2.51
N VAL A 61 -11.01 4.09 2.40
CA VAL A 61 -9.86 4.32 1.51
C VAL A 61 -10.29 4.24 0.04
N GLU A 62 -11.09 3.24 -0.33
CA GLU A 62 -11.64 3.13 -1.68
C GLU A 62 -12.48 4.35 -2.05
N ALA A 63 -13.40 4.78 -1.17
CA ALA A 63 -14.21 5.96 -1.40
C ALA A 63 -13.36 7.24 -1.56
N LEU A 64 -12.27 7.36 -0.79
CA LEU A 64 -11.34 8.48 -0.92
C LEU A 64 -10.59 8.44 -2.25
N ILE A 65 -10.13 7.27 -2.69
CA ILE A 65 -9.46 7.09 -3.99
C ILE A 65 -10.43 7.49 -5.11
N THR A 66 -11.65 6.98 -5.12
CA THR A 66 -12.67 7.35 -6.13
C THR A 66 -12.94 8.85 -6.14
N ARG A 67 -12.97 9.47 -4.96
CA ARG A 67 -13.14 10.92 -4.85
C ARG A 67 -11.95 11.66 -5.48
N ILE A 68 -10.72 11.23 -5.20
CA ILE A 68 -9.51 11.81 -5.77
C ILE A 68 -9.50 11.65 -7.30
N GLU A 69 -9.83 10.47 -7.80
CA GLU A 69 -9.93 10.18 -9.23
C GLU A 69 -10.92 11.12 -9.91
N THR A 70 -12.10 11.28 -9.32
CA THR A 70 -13.15 12.15 -9.85
C THR A 70 -12.77 13.63 -9.82
N GLU A 71 -12.27 14.12 -8.68
CA GLU A 71 -12.00 15.55 -8.48
C GLU A 71 -10.70 16.02 -9.15
N TYR A 72 -9.69 15.15 -9.23
CA TYR A 72 -8.32 15.53 -9.61
C TYR A 72 -7.73 14.73 -10.77
N ASN A 73 -8.35 13.62 -11.18
CA ASN A 73 -7.85 12.80 -12.28
C ASN A 73 -8.87 12.60 -13.41
N ASN A 74 -9.83 13.53 -13.58
CA ASN A 74 -10.88 13.48 -14.61
C ASN A 74 -11.75 12.21 -14.57
N GLY A 75 -11.86 11.56 -13.42
CA GLY A 75 -12.53 10.27 -13.26
C GLY A 75 -11.71 9.07 -13.73
N GLU A 76 -10.45 9.26 -14.16
CA GLU A 76 -9.56 8.17 -14.52
C GLU A 76 -8.88 7.56 -13.29
N PRO A 77 -8.52 6.27 -13.32
CA PRO A 77 -7.82 5.62 -12.21
C PRO A 77 -6.45 6.23 -11.91
N VAL A 78 -6.10 6.38 -10.63
CA VAL A 78 -4.74 6.79 -10.24
C VAL A 78 -3.77 5.63 -10.45
N GLN A 79 -2.72 5.85 -11.26
CA GLN A 79 -1.69 4.84 -11.49
C GLN A 79 -0.59 4.93 -10.43
N PRO A 80 -0.13 3.80 -9.88
CA PRO A 80 1.01 3.78 -8.98
C PRO A 80 2.29 4.23 -9.71
N ASP A 81 3.04 5.13 -9.08
CA ASP A 81 4.34 5.54 -9.60
C ASP A 81 5.36 4.40 -9.41
N HIS A 82 5.83 3.86 -10.53
CA HIS A 82 6.83 2.80 -10.56
C HIS A 82 8.27 3.32 -10.65
N SER A 83 8.46 4.63 -10.80
CA SER A 83 9.77 5.29 -10.86
C SER A 83 9.83 6.48 -9.90
N PRO A 84 9.82 6.23 -8.58
CA PRO A 84 9.81 7.29 -7.57
C PRO A 84 11.01 8.21 -7.76
N LEU A 85 10.77 9.52 -7.60
CA LEU A 85 11.82 10.52 -7.62
C LEU A 85 12.89 10.19 -6.56
N PRO A 86 14.19 10.34 -6.88
CA PRO A 86 15.24 10.16 -5.90
C PRO A 86 15.07 11.18 -4.75
N PRO A 87 15.48 10.85 -3.52
CA PRO A 87 15.38 11.77 -2.39
C PRO A 87 16.02 13.12 -2.71
N GLY A 88 15.33 14.22 -2.41
CA GLY A 88 15.88 15.56 -2.57
C GLY A 88 17.17 15.70 -1.76
N ALA A 89 18.18 16.36 -2.35
CA ALA A 89 19.40 16.68 -1.63
C ALA A 89 19.06 17.50 -0.36
N PRO A 90 19.70 17.21 0.78
CA PRO A 90 19.46 18.00 1.99
C PRO A 90 19.76 19.47 1.70
N PRO A 91 19.00 20.42 2.29
CA PRO A 91 19.26 21.84 2.09
C PRO A 91 20.72 22.12 2.48
N GLY A 92 21.52 22.48 1.48
CA GLY A 92 22.94 22.71 1.67
C GLY A 92 23.15 23.80 2.70
N ARG A 93 23.84 23.47 3.81
CA ARG A 93 24.57 24.47 4.58
C ARG A 93 25.63 25.04 3.65
N THR A 94 25.35 26.20 3.06
CA THR A 94 26.42 27.10 2.59
C THR A 94 27.27 27.42 3.81
N ALA A 95 28.48 26.89 3.83
CA ALA A 95 29.53 27.25 4.78
C ALA A 95 30.00 28.69 4.51
#